data_AF-A0A662IPV3-F1
#
_entry.id   AF-A0A662IPV3-F1
#
_cell.length_a   1.000
_cell.length_b   1.000
_cell.length_c   1.000
_cell.angle_alpha   90.00
_cell.angle_beta   90.00
_cell.angle_gamma   90.00
#
_symmetry.space_group_name_H-M   'P 1'
#
loop_
_entity.id
_entity.type
_entity.pdbx_description
1 polymer ?
#
loop_
_entity_poly.entity_id
_entity_poly.type
_entity_poly.pdbx_seq_one_letter_code
_entity_poly.pdbx_strand_id
1 'polypeptide(L)'
;MRFRLRDPKGNLVEIPSFLTPPRIEKLPNWDKMVGKMPLHSYLREVKRELELIRAAYKEKAPITEEEYCRMFATSIMNYVLLIMARTYASFVKQQEREKYARENKEIAEELKKVCRNAKSKEDLKKIIDFIKKHRLIPYYLV
;
A
#
# COMPACT_ATOMS: atom_id res chain seq x y z
N MET A 1 -16.81 6.12 6.73
CA MET A 1 -16.95 4.66 6.60
C MET A 1 -15.68 4.01 7.13
N ARG A 2 -15.76 3.03 8.06
CA ARG A 2 -14.57 2.36 8.65
C ARG A 2 -14.10 1.25 7.72
N PHE A 3 -12.79 1.19 7.45
CA PHE A 3 -12.18 0.18 6.57
C PHE A 3 -12.12 -1.18 7.28
N ARG A 4 -12.63 -2.23 6.63
CA ARG A 4 -12.81 -3.56 7.24
C ARG A 4 -12.36 -4.65 6.28
N LEU A 5 -11.76 -5.71 6.82
CA LEU A 5 -11.37 -6.92 6.09
C LEU A 5 -11.92 -8.17 6.79
N ARG A 6 -11.95 -9.31 6.09
CA ARG A 6 -12.31 -10.58 6.71
C ARG A 6 -11.08 -11.29 7.26
N ASP A 7 -11.20 -11.84 8.45
CA ASP A 7 -10.23 -12.79 9.00
C ASP A 7 -10.35 -14.16 8.30
N PRO A 8 -9.45 -15.13 8.59
CA PRO A 8 -9.52 -16.48 8.01
C PRO A 8 -10.77 -17.28 8.40
N LYS A 9 -11.50 -16.85 9.43
CA LYS A 9 -12.78 -17.43 9.87
C LYS A 9 -14.00 -16.73 9.23
N GLY A 10 -13.76 -15.72 8.39
CA GLY A 10 -14.80 -14.95 7.72
C GLY A 10 -15.38 -13.80 8.54
N ASN A 11 -14.92 -13.54 9.76
CA ASN A 11 -15.39 -12.44 10.60
C ASN A 11 -14.89 -11.10 10.06
N LEU A 12 -15.71 -10.05 10.18
CA LEU A 12 -15.28 -8.71 9.84
C LEU A 12 -14.39 -8.13 10.95
N VAL A 13 -13.19 -7.71 10.57
CA VAL A 13 -12.20 -7.04 11.42
C VAL A 13 -12.08 -5.59 11.01
N GLU A 14 -12.20 -4.68 11.98
CA GLU A 14 -11.93 -3.26 11.78
C GLU A 14 -10.43 -3.01 11.70
N ILE A 15 -10.00 -2.34 10.62
CA ILE A 15 -8.59 -2.04 10.40
C ILE A 15 -8.28 -0.67 10.99
N PRO A 16 -7.21 -0.53 11.79
CA PRO A 16 -6.77 0.77 12.28
C PRO A 16 -6.53 1.78 11.16
N SER A 17 -6.84 3.05 11.41
CA SER A 17 -6.71 4.13 10.41
C SER A 17 -5.28 4.26 9.86
N PHE A 18 -4.27 4.03 10.69
CA PHE A 18 -2.87 4.08 10.27
C PHE A 18 -2.50 2.95 9.28
N LEU A 19 -3.14 1.78 9.36
CA LEU A 19 -2.97 0.67 8.40
C LEU A 19 -3.92 0.78 7.20
N THR A 20 -4.88 1.69 7.23
CA THR A 20 -5.84 1.84 6.13
C THR A 20 -5.13 2.49 4.93
N PRO A 21 -5.11 1.84 3.75
CA PRO A 21 -4.62 2.45 2.53
C PRO A 21 -5.50 3.62 2.10
N PRO A 22 -4.95 4.74 1.60
CA PRO A 22 -5.76 5.80 1.04
C PRO A 22 -6.61 5.33 -0.14
N ARG A 23 -7.83 5.86 -0.23
CA ARG A 23 -8.74 5.56 -1.34
C ARG A 23 -8.15 6.12 -2.65
N ILE A 24 -8.00 5.27 -3.66
CA ILE A 24 -7.65 5.71 -5.02
C ILE A 24 -8.96 5.97 -5.77
N GLU A 25 -9.35 7.23 -5.91
CA GLU A 25 -10.61 7.64 -6.56
C GLU A 25 -10.73 7.13 -8.01
N LYS A 26 -9.59 6.97 -8.69
CA LYS A 26 -9.51 6.49 -10.09
C LYS A 26 -9.70 4.97 -10.24
N LEU A 27 -9.83 4.20 -9.15
CA LEU A 27 -10.11 2.77 -9.20
C LEU A 27 -11.55 2.49 -8.75
N PRO A 28 -12.53 2.48 -9.68
CA PRO A 28 -13.96 2.37 -9.36
C PRO A 28 -14.36 1.05 -8.68
N ASN A 29 -13.42 0.12 -8.46
CA ASN A 29 -13.63 -1.13 -7.74
C ASN A 29 -12.68 -1.31 -6.53
N TRP A 30 -12.06 -0.24 -6.02
CA TRP A 30 -11.12 -0.30 -4.89
C TRP A 30 -11.64 -1.15 -3.73
N ASP A 31 -12.86 -0.87 -3.26
CA ASP A 31 -13.47 -1.58 -2.13
C ASP A 31 -13.76 -3.07 -2.44
N LYS A 32 -14.07 -3.40 -3.71
CA LYS A 32 -14.26 -4.79 -4.17
C LYS A 32 -12.92 -5.52 -4.31
N MET A 33 -11.90 -4.85 -4.81
CA MET A 33 -10.54 -5.39 -5.02
C MET A 33 -9.86 -5.70 -3.69
N VAL A 34 -9.94 -4.77 -2.75
CA VAL A 34 -9.26 -4.86 -1.46
C VAL A 34 -9.89 -5.93 -0.55
N GLY A 35 -11.22 -6.07 -0.56
CA GLY A 35 -11.93 -7.00 0.33
C GLY A 35 -12.11 -8.43 -0.19
N LYS A 36 -11.98 -8.69 -1.50
CA LYS A 36 -12.31 -10.01 -2.09
C LYS A 36 -11.21 -10.63 -2.96
N MET A 37 -10.25 -9.86 -3.45
CA MET A 37 -9.25 -10.38 -4.38
C MET A 37 -8.13 -11.12 -3.63
N PRO A 38 -7.63 -12.27 -4.13
CA PRO A 38 -6.41 -12.88 -3.61
C PRO A 38 -5.21 -11.91 -3.68
N LEU A 39 -4.28 -12.02 -2.73
CA LEU A 39 -3.14 -11.10 -2.63
C LEU A 39 -2.28 -11.11 -3.91
N HIS A 40 -2.08 -12.27 -4.53
CA HIS A 40 -1.31 -12.42 -5.76
C HIS A 40 -1.94 -11.71 -6.96
N SER A 41 -3.26 -11.61 -7.01
CA SER A 41 -3.98 -10.89 -8.06
C SER A 41 -3.81 -9.39 -7.86
N TYR A 42 -3.88 -8.91 -6.61
CA TYR A 42 -3.66 -7.50 -6.30
C TYR A 42 -2.24 -7.04 -6.63
N LEU A 43 -1.25 -7.88 -6.33
CA LEU A 43 0.14 -7.71 -6.75
C LEU A 43 0.27 -7.51 -8.27
N ARG A 44 -0.41 -8.34 -9.07
CA ARG A 44 -0.39 -8.23 -10.53
C ARG A 44 -0.95 -6.88 -11.00
N GLU A 45 -2.06 -6.45 -10.42
CA GLU A 45 -2.67 -5.16 -10.74
C GLU A 45 -1.76 -3.98 -10.38
N VAL A 46 -1.13 -4.00 -9.20
CA VAL A 46 -0.17 -2.95 -8.81
C VAL A 46 1.04 -2.94 -9.73
N LYS A 47 1.57 -4.11 -10.12
CA LYS A 47 2.67 -4.17 -11.10
C LYS A 47 2.26 -3.54 -12.43
N ARG A 48 1.07 -3.87 -12.93
CA ARG A 48 0.51 -3.28 -14.16
C ARG A 48 0.33 -1.77 -14.03
N GLU A 49 -0.17 -1.28 -12.89
CA GLU A 49 -0.32 0.15 -12.61
C GLU A 49 1.02 0.88 -12.66
N LEU A 50 2.05 0.34 -12.00
CA LEU A 50 3.40 0.91 -12.02
C LEU A 50 4.02 0.92 -13.42
N GLU A 51 3.75 -0.12 -14.23
CA GLU A 51 4.17 -0.18 -15.64
C GLU A 51 3.48 0.91 -16.48
N LEU A 52 2.17 1.12 -16.29
CA LEU A 52 1.43 2.19 -16.97
C LEU A 52 1.93 3.58 -16.56
N ILE A 53 2.23 3.81 -15.27
CA ILE A 53 2.82 5.07 -14.78
C ILE A 53 4.19 5.31 -15.43
N ARG A 54 5.03 4.27 -15.54
CA ARG A 54 6.33 4.35 -16.21
C ARG A 54 6.20 4.62 -17.70
N ALA A 55 5.25 3.98 -18.38
CA ALA A 55 4.98 4.19 -19.79
C ALA A 55 4.53 5.64 -20.05
N ALA A 56 3.58 6.15 -19.25
CA ALA A 56 3.12 7.54 -19.34
C ALA A 56 4.25 8.56 -19.19
N TYR A 57 5.21 8.31 -18.29
CA TYR A 57 6.37 9.19 -18.12
C TYR A 57 7.38 9.10 -19.28
N LYS A 58 7.56 7.92 -19.90
CA LYS A 58 8.52 7.71 -20.99
C LYS A 58 7.98 8.15 -22.36
N GLU A 59 6.72 7.88 -22.65
CA GLU A 59 6.12 8.09 -23.98
C GLU A 59 5.58 9.52 -24.17
N LYS A 60 6.42 10.56 -23.99
CA LYS A 60 6.06 11.98 -24.24
C LYS A 60 4.65 12.42 -23.75
N ALA A 61 4.07 11.75 -22.77
CA ALA A 61 2.78 12.09 -22.20
C ALA A 61 3.01 13.14 -21.09
N PRO A 62 1.99 13.95 -20.74
CA PRO A 62 2.17 15.27 -20.16
C PRO A 62 2.43 15.26 -18.65
N ILE A 63 2.93 14.17 -18.08
CA ILE A 63 3.15 14.09 -16.64
C ILE A 63 4.55 14.57 -16.28
N THR A 64 4.61 15.50 -15.34
CA THR A 64 5.87 16.00 -14.78
C THR A 64 6.57 14.91 -13.96
N GLU A 65 7.87 15.07 -13.69
CA GLU A 65 8.58 14.14 -12.79
C GLU A 65 7.93 14.11 -11.39
N GLU A 66 7.46 15.26 -10.90
CA GLU A 66 6.77 15.34 -9.61
C GLU A 66 5.50 14.49 -9.60
N GLU A 67 4.68 14.60 -10.65
CA GLU A 67 3.45 13.80 -10.78
C GLU A 67 3.76 12.31 -10.89
N TYR A 68 4.76 11.94 -11.69
CA TYR A 68 5.25 10.56 -11.77
C TYR A 68 5.65 10.03 -10.39
N CYS A 69 6.46 10.77 -9.64
CA CYS A 69 6.92 10.35 -8.32
C CYS A 69 5.76 10.23 -7.33
N ARG A 70 4.83 11.17 -7.34
CA ARG A 70 3.65 11.16 -6.47
C ARG A 70 2.74 9.95 -6.76
N MET A 71 2.47 9.67 -8.04
CA MET A 71 1.66 8.52 -8.46
C MET A 71 2.35 7.22 -8.06
N PHE A 72 3.62 7.06 -8.38
CA PHE A 72 4.40 5.87 -8.07
C PHE A 72 4.47 5.59 -6.55
N ALA A 73 4.77 6.62 -5.75
CA ALA A 73 4.80 6.53 -4.30
C ALA A 73 3.44 6.17 -3.70
N THR A 74 2.34 6.69 -4.27
CA THR A 74 0.98 6.39 -3.83
C THR A 74 0.61 4.93 -4.10
N SER A 75 0.89 4.40 -5.28
CA SER A 75 0.61 2.99 -5.62
C SER A 75 1.42 2.03 -4.73
N ILE A 76 2.69 2.34 -4.48
CA ILE A 76 3.54 1.57 -3.53
C ILE A 76 2.97 1.62 -2.12
N MET A 77 2.71 2.81 -1.58
CA MET A 77 2.15 2.98 -0.23
C MET A 77 0.87 2.18 -0.05
N ASN A 78 -0.03 2.26 -1.03
CA ASN A 78 -1.29 1.53 -1.02
C ASN A 78 -1.08 0.02 -0.97
N TYR A 79 -0.11 -0.49 -1.72
CA TYR A 79 0.21 -1.90 -1.72
C TYR A 79 0.80 -2.37 -0.38
N VAL A 80 1.77 -1.64 0.16
CA VAL A 80 2.35 -1.94 1.48
C VAL A 80 1.25 -1.96 2.56
N LEU A 81 0.45 -0.89 2.65
CA LEU A 81 -0.59 -0.76 3.67
C LEU A 81 -1.64 -1.86 3.53
N LEU A 82 -1.95 -2.30 2.31
CA LEU A 82 -2.87 -3.42 2.13
C LEU A 82 -2.30 -4.73 2.69
N ILE A 83 -1.01 -5.01 2.46
CA ILE A 83 -0.36 -6.18 3.07
C ILE A 83 -0.44 -6.08 4.59
N MET A 84 -0.05 -4.94 5.17
CA MET A 84 -0.08 -4.75 6.62
C MET A 84 -1.49 -4.91 7.19
N ALA A 85 -2.50 -4.35 6.53
CA ALA A 85 -3.90 -4.49 6.92
C ALA A 85 -4.39 -5.95 6.84
N ARG A 86 -3.99 -6.70 5.82
CA ARG A 86 -4.33 -8.12 5.68
C ARG A 86 -3.62 -8.99 6.72
N THR A 87 -2.35 -8.72 6.99
CA THR A 87 -1.60 -9.38 8.06
C THR A 87 -2.27 -9.11 9.41
N TYR A 88 -2.61 -7.86 9.72
CA TYR A 88 -3.39 -7.52 10.90
C TYR A 88 -4.71 -8.29 10.99
N ALA A 89 -5.48 -8.31 9.90
CA ALA A 89 -6.76 -9.03 9.85
C ALA A 89 -6.61 -10.56 9.95
N SER A 90 -5.45 -11.12 9.59
CA SER A 90 -5.19 -12.56 9.61
C SER A 90 -5.09 -13.13 11.02
N PHE A 91 -4.71 -12.31 12.01
CA PHE A 91 -4.63 -12.72 13.40
C PHE A 91 -6.03 -12.94 13.97
N VAL A 92 -6.30 -14.18 14.39
CA VAL A 92 -7.58 -14.58 14.99
C VAL A 92 -7.69 -14.07 16.43
N LYS A 93 -6.58 -14.04 17.18
CA LYS A 93 -6.56 -13.58 18.57
C LYS A 93 -6.41 -12.06 18.64
N GLN A 94 -7.23 -11.42 19.48
CA GLN A 94 -7.19 -9.97 19.67
C GLN A 94 -5.84 -9.46 20.18
N GLN A 95 -5.19 -10.19 21.09
CA GLN A 95 -3.88 -9.82 21.64
C GLN A 95 -2.78 -9.76 20.57
N GLU A 96 -2.80 -10.68 19.61
CA GLU A 96 -1.85 -10.70 18.48
C GLU A 96 -2.06 -9.49 17.57
N ARG A 97 -3.34 -9.13 17.31
CA ARG A 97 -3.70 -7.92 16.57
C ARG A 97 -3.18 -6.66 17.26
N GLU A 98 -3.43 -6.52 18.56
CA GLU A 98 -2.99 -5.35 19.33
C GLU A 98 -1.47 -5.23 19.38
N LYS A 99 -0.77 -6.35 19.57
CA LYS A 99 0.69 -6.39 19.51
C LYS A 99 1.20 -5.92 18.14
N TYR A 100 0.67 -6.48 17.05
CA TYR A 100 1.04 -6.09 15.69
C TYR A 100 0.76 -4.60 15.43
N ALA A 101 -0.41 -4.11 15.82
CA ALA A 101 -0.80 -2.70 15.66
C ALA A 101 0.18 -1.77 16.38
N ARG A 102 0.56 -2.08 17.61
CA ARG A 102 1.52 -1.29 18.39
C ARG A 102 2.90 -1.28 17.74
N GLU A 103 3.40 -2.45 17.34
CA GLU A 103 4.74 -2.59 16.75
C GLU A 103 4.87 -1.93 15.36
N ASN A 104 3.75 -1.77 14.64
CA ASN A 104 3.75 -1.29 13.25
C ASN A 104 3.17 0.12 13.08
N LYS A 105 2.68 0.76 14.15
CA LYS A 105 2.05 2.08 14.06
C LYS A 105 3.00 3.12 13.47
N GLU A 106 4.16 3.29 14.09
CA GLU A 106 5.16 4.29 13.67
C GLU A 106 5.67 4.02 12.25
N ILE A 107 5.84 2.74 11.89
CA ILE A 107 6.30 2.34 10.55
C ILE A 107 5.27 2.73 9.49
N ALA A 108 3.98 2.45 9.73
CA ALA A 108 2.91 2.79 8.79
C ALA A 108 2.69 4.31 8.67
N GLU A 109 2.81 5.04 9.77
CA GLU A 109 2.70 6.51 9.79
C GLU A 109 3.87 7.17 9.06
N GLU A 110 5.10 6.70 9.29
CA GLU A 110 6.28 7.20 8.57
C GLU A 110 6.21 6.86 7.08
N LEU A 111 5.77 5.64 6.71
CA LEU A 111 5.54 5.27 5.31
C LEU A 111 4.60 6.27 4.62
N LYS A 112 3.46 6.59 5.25
CA LYS A 112 2.49 7.55 4.71
C LYS A 112 3.11 8.92 4.51
N LYS A 113 3.93 9.36 5.47
CA LYS A 113 4.62 10.64 5.42
C LYS A 113 5.67 10.70 4.30
N VAL A 114 6.54 9.70 4.18
CA VAL A 114 7.57 9.69 3.12
C VAL A 114 6.94 9.59 1.73
N CYS A 115 5.89 8.79 1.56
CA CYS A 115 5.19 8.68 0.27
C CYS A 115 4.42 9.95 -0.10
N ARG A 116 3.78 10.63 0.85
CA ARG A 116 3.04 11.88 0.60
C ARG A 116 3.94 13.02 0.08
N ASN A 117 5.21 13.01 0.50
CA ASN A 117 6.17 14.06 0.17
C ASN A 117 7.03 13.73 -1.06
N ALA A 118 6.77 12.63 -1.77
CA ALA A 118 7.57 12.22 -2.92
C ALA A 118 7.39 13.18 -4.10
N LYS A 119 8.47 13.87 -4.48
CA LYS A 119 8.49 14.81 -5.62
C LYS A 119 9.62 14.57 -6.60
N SER A 120 10.58 13.73 -6.24
CA SER A 120 11.77 13.44 -7.04
C SER A 120 12.08 11.95 -7.09
N LYS A 121 12.93 11.56 -8.05
CA LYS A 121 13.48 10.19 -8.12
C LYS A 121 14.24 9.79 -6.86
N GLU A 122 14.90 10.75 -6.19
CA GLU A 122 15.60 10.50 -4.93
C GLU A 122 14.61 10.17 -3.80
N ASP A 123 13.42 10.78 -3.78
CA ASP A 123 12.38 10.43 -2.81
C ASP A 123 11.84 9.02 -3.05
N LEU A 124 11.67 8.62 -4.31
CA LEU A 124 11.30 7.24 -4.64
C LEU A 124 12.34 6.24 -4.12
N LYS A 125 13.63 6.56 -4.25
CA LYS A 125 14.70 5.73 -3.71
C LYS A 125 14.62 5.61 -2.19
N LYS A 126 14.39 6.72 -1.48
CA LYS A 126 14.19 6.69 -0.01
C LYS A 126 12.99 5.83 0.41
N ILE A 127 11.89 5.88 -0.33
CA ILE A 127 10.70 5.03 -0.08
C ILE A 127 11.05 3.55 -0.27
N ILE A 128 11.75 3.22 -1.35
CA ILE A 128 12.22 1.87 -1.63
C ILE A 128 13.14 1.36 -0.52
N ASP A 129 14.11 2.18 -0.10
CA ASP A 129 15.05 1.84 0.96
C ASP A 129 14.35 1.69 2.32
N PHE A 130 13.33 2.52 2.60
CA PHE A 130 12.48 2.37 3.78
C PHE A 130 11.75 1.01 3.78
N ILE A 131 11.13 0.63 2.67
CA ILE A 131 10.42 -0.65 2.52
C ILE A 131 11.37 -1.83 2.73
N LYS A 132 12.59 -1.76 2.18
CA LYS A 132 13.63 -2.78 2.34
C LYS A 132 14.09 -2.89 3.79
N LYS A 133 14.41 -1.76 4.42
CA LYS A 133 14.87 -1.69 5.83
C LYS A 133 13.88 -2.35 6.78
N HIS A 134 12.59 -2.11 6.57
CA HIS A 134 11.52 -2.63 7.42
C HIS A 134 10.91 -3.95 6.93
N ARG A 135 11.45 -4.55 5.86
CA ARG A 135 10.99 -5.83 5.27
C ARG A 135 9.49 -5.87 5.01
N LEU A 136 8.93 -4.75 4.53
CA LEU A 136 7.47 -4.58 4.41
C LEU A 136 6.86 -5.36 3.25
N ILE A 137 7.66 -5.76 2.26
CA ILE A 137 7.24 -6.47 1.06
C ILE A 137 8.34 -7.44 0.61
N PRO A 138 8.00 -8.60 0.01
CA PRO A 138 8.96 -9.43 -0.71
C PRO A 138 9.69 -8.67 -1.84
N TYR A 139 11.01 -8.84 -1.92
CA TYR A 139 11.91 -8.02 -2.74
C TYR A 139 11.64 -8.02 -4.26
N TYR A 140 10.85 -8.95 -4.80
CA TYR A 140 10.58 -9.06 -6.24
C TYR A 140 9.67 -7.94 -6.80
N LEU A 141 9.22 -7.02 -5.96
CA LEU A 141 8.30 -5.93 -6.29
C LEU A 141 8.95 -4.58 -6.50
N VAL A 142 10.22 -4.44 -6.11
CA VAL A 142 10.91 -3.15 -6.01
C VAL A 142 12.24 -3.16 -6.76
#